data_AF-A0A285BXW3-F1
#
_entry.id   AF-A0A285BXW3-F1
#
_cell.length_a   1.000
_cell.length_b   1.000
_cell.length_c   1.000
_cell.angle_alpha   90.00
_cell.angle_beta   90.00
_cell.angle_gamma   90.00
#
_symmetry.space_group_name_H-M   'P 1'
#
loop_
_entity.id
_entity.type
_entity.pdbx_description
1 polymer ?
#
loop_
_entity_poly.entity_id
_entity_poly.type
_entity_poly.pdbx_seq_one_letter_code
_entity_poly.pdbx_strand_id
1 'polypeptide(L)'
;MVFLYTKPNLQVIRRSCRKIWLFLKLKYAILNYKNKLLIYFKEKILFYLALRALSSLLILSYSPLAYAEQPTEYRMKVAFLYNFAVYTEWPDRHGQDLNLCIYGEDPFGEHLQHLQQKKINGYEIIIQHPKNINDLSNCQMIFITRSVINNLDDIITLSHEKPILTVADTPGTASQGIMLNMAVKEGKITFEANVLTAKKSGLRLSSQLLRFASKVYQ
;
A
#
# COMPACT_ATOMS: atom_id res chain seq x y z
N MET A 1 102.33 -51.21 10.69
CA MET A 1 101.59 -50.06 10.12
C MET A 1 101.44 -50.27 8.62
N VAL A 2 100.29 -50.77 8.14
CA VAL A 2 99.74 -50.46 6.80
C VAL A 2 98.22 -50.68 6.89
N PHE A 3 97.46 -49.58 6.77
CA PHE A 3 95.99 -49.57 6.69
C PHE A 3 95.57 -50.00 5.27
N LEU A 4 94.84 -51.10 5.13
CA LEU A 4 94.16 -51.45 3.87
C LEU A 4 92.77 -50.82 3.84
N TYR A 5 92.68 -49.60 3.32
CA TYR A 5 91.40 -48.96 3.00
C TYR A 5 90.78 -49.64 1.76
N THR A 6 89.72 -50.41 1.97
CA THR A 6 88.87 -50.92 0.88
C THR A 6 88.12 -49.77 0.21
N LYS A 7 88.42 -49.48 -1.07
CA LYS A 7 87.70 -48.50 -1.90
C LYS A 7 86.21 -48.89 -2.04
N PRO A 8 85.25 -47.98 -1.77
CA PRO A 8 83.84 -48.27 -1.97
C PRO A 8 83.48 -48.39 -3.45
N ASN A 9 82.60 -49.34 -3.77
CA ASN A 9 82.16 -49.65 -5.13
C ASN A 9 81.27 -48.53 -5.69
N LEU A 10 81.85 -47.70 -6.56
CA LEU A 10 81.24 -46.52 -7.20
C LEU A 10 79.88 -46.81 -7.89
N GLN A 11 79.63 -48.05 -8.33
CA GLN A 11 78.36 -48.41 -8.96
C GLN A 11 77.18 -48.43 -7.98
N VAL A 12 77.41 -48.81 -6.72
CA VAL A 12 76.38 -48.90 -5.69
C VAL A 12 75.91 -47.50 -5.27
N ILE A 13 76.84 -46.57 -5.10
CA ILE A 13 76.58 -45.16 -4.76
C ILE A 13 75.75 -44.48 -5.88
N ARG A 14 76.09 -44.75 -7.14
CA ARG A 14 75.39 -44.18 -8.31
C ARG A 14 73.94 -44.64 -8.42
N ARG A 15 73.65 -45.90 -8.06
CA ARG A 15 72.28 -46.45 -8.04
C ARG A 15 71.43 -45.85 -6.89
N SER A 16 72.01 -45.69 -5.70
CA SER A 16 71.32 -45.04 -4.58
C SER A 16 71.02 -43.55 -4.85
N CYS A 17 71.98 -42.78 -5.37
CA CYS A 17 71.75 -41.38 -5.73
C CYS A 17 70.65 -41.21 -6.78
N ARG A 18 70.55 -42.11 -7.77
CA ARG A 18 69.49 -42.07 -8.80
C ARG A 18 68.11 -42.31 -8.21
N LYS A 19 67.97 -43.24 -7.25
CA LYS A 19 66.71 -43.48 -6.55
C LYS A 19 66.30 -42.27 -5.71
N ILE A 20 67.21 -41.71 -4.91
CA ILE A 20 66.95 -40.54 -4.07
C ILE A 20 66.57 -39.33 -4.93
N TRP A 21 67.26 -39.10 -6.05
CA TRP A 21 66.95 -38.01 -6.98
C TRP A 21 65.55 -38.16 -7.61
N LEU A 22 65.15 -39.38 -7.99
CA LEU A 22 63.79 -39.65 -8.50
C LEU A 22 62.71 -39.43 -7.42
N PHE A 23 62.96 -39.86 -6.18
CA PHE A 23 62.04 -39.63 -5.07
C PHE A 23 61.88 -38.13 -4.75
N LEU A 24 62.97 -37.36 -4.73
CA LEU A 24 62.94 -35.91 -4.53
C LEU A 24 62.21 -35.20 -5.69
N LYS A 25 62.46 -35.63 -6.93
CA LYS A 25 61.79 -35.10 -8.13
C LYS A 25 60.29 -35.37 -8.11
N LEU A 26 59.87 -36.57 -7.69
CA LEU A 26 58.46 -36.93 -7.54
C LEU A 26 57.79 -36.13 -6.42
N LYS A 27 58.45 -36.02 -5.25
CA LYS A 27 57.93 -35.24 -4.11
C LYS A 27 57.79 -33.76 -4.46
N TYR A 28 58.76 -33.18 -5.16
CA TYR A 28 58.70 -31.81 -5.66
C TYR A 28 57.57 -31.62 -6.69
N ALA A 29 57.40 -32.54 -7.64
CA ALA A 29 56.30 -32.49 -8.60
C ALA A 29 54.91 -32.58 -7.93
N ILE A 30 54.76 -33.45 -6.94
CA ILE A 30 53.52 -33.58 -6.15
C ILE A 30 53.26 -32.31 -5.33
N LEU A 31 54.29 -31.73 -4.69
CA LEU A 31 54.15 -30.47 -3.96
C LEU A 31 53.74 -29.31 -4.87
N ASN A 32 54.37 -29.21 -6.04
CA ASN A 32 54.06 -28.17 -7.03
C ASN A 32 52.64 -28.34 -7.61
N TYR A 33 52.23 -29.58 -7.89
CA TYR A 33 50.87 -29.88 -8.32
C TYR A 33 49.84 -29.51 -7.25
N LYS A 34 50.08 -29.88 -5.97
CA LYS A 34 49.22 -29.50 -4.85
C LYS A 34 49.12 -27.99 -4.68
N ASN A 35 50.23 -27.24 -4.76
CA ASN A 35 50.22 -25.78 -4.67
C ASN A 35 49.45 -25.14 -5.84
N LYS A 36 49.65 -25.64 -7.07
CA LYS A 36 48.93 -25.14 -8.25
C LYS A 36 47.43 -25.40 -8.16
N LEU A 37 47.04 -26.57 -7.62
CA LEU A 37 45.65 -26.91 -7.35
C LEU A 37 45.05 -26.02 -6.24
N LEU A 38 45.80 -25.79 -5.15
CA LEU A 38 45.38 -24.92 -4.03
C LEU A 38 45.16 -23.47 -4.48
N ILE A 39 46.03 -22.94 -5.35
CA ILE A 39 45.89 -21.60 -5.92
C ILE A 39 44.63 -21.53 -6.80
N TYR A 40 44.43 -22.53 -7.68
CA TYR A 40 43.26 -22.62 -8.55
C TYR A 40 41.94 -22.67 -7.76
N PHE A 41 41.88 -23.46 -6.68
CA PHE A 41 40.70 -23.55 -5.82
C PHE A 41 40.43 -22.24 -5.05
N LYS A 42 41.48 -21.54 -4.58
CA LYS A 42 41.32 -20.26 -3.87
C LYS A 42 40.74 -19.16 -4.76
N GLU A 43 41.23 -19.02 -5.99
CA GLU A 43 40.73 -18.00 -6.94
C GLU A 43 39.25 -18.23 -7.30
N LYS A 44 38.85 -19.50 -7.52
CA LYS A 44 37.45 -19.86 -7.77
C LYS A 44 36.55 -19.55 -6.57
N ILE A 45 36.97 -19.88 -5.35
CA ILE A 45 36.18 -19.64 -4.13
C ILE A 45 36.01 -18.13 -3.88
N LEU A 46 37.08 -17.34 -4.01
CA LEU A 46 37.03 -15.88 -3.90
C LEU A 46 36.07 -15.27 -4.93
N PHE A 47 36.08 -15.77 -6.17
CA PHE A 47 35.16 -15.34 -7.22
C PHE A 47 33.70 -15.65 -6.88
N TYR A 48 33.38 -16.86 -6.38
CA TYR A 48 32.02 -17.22 -5.97
C TYR A 48 31.51 -16.42 -4.77
N LEU A 49 32.37 -16.12 -3.79
CA LEU A 49 32.02 -15.28 -2.65
C LEU A 49 31.74 -13.84 -3.07
N ALA A 50 32.55 -13.27 -3.97
CA ALA A 50 32.31 -11.95 -4.54
C ALA A 50 31.01 -11.90 -5.35
N LEU A 51 30.72 -12.94 -6.15
CA LEU A 51 29.48 -13.03 -6.93
C LEU A 51 28.23 -13.06 -6.04
N ARG A 52 28.28 -13.82 -4.93
CA ARG A 52 27.20 -13.86 -3.93
C ARG A 52 27.06 -12.54 -3.17
N ALA A 53 28.16 -11.88 -2.82
CA ALA A 53 28.10 -10.56 -2.20
C ALA A 53 27.46 -9.53 -3.13
N LEU A 54 27.82 -9.55 -4.42
CA LEU A 54 27.26 -8.66 -5.44
C LEU A 54 25.76 -8.92 -5.66
N SER A 55 25.35 -10.20 -5.72
CA SER A 55 23.94 -10.57 -5.86
C SER A 55 23.12 -10.18 -4.62
N SER A 56 23.71 -10.27 -3.43
CA SER A 56 23.07 -9.86 -2.18
C SER A 56 22.88 -8.35 -2.13
N LEU A 57 23.85 -7.57 -2.62
CA LEU A 57 23.77 -6.11 -2.69
C LEU A 57 22.67 -5.63 -3.65
N LEU A 58 22.47 -6.35 -4.76
CA LEU A 58 21.42 -6.06 -5.74
C LEU A 58 19.99 -6.28 -5.21
N ILE A 59 19.82 -7.15 -4.21
CA ILE A 59 18.50 -7.43 -3.61
C ILE A 59 18.13 -6.32 -2.60
N LEU A 60 19.11 -5.69 -1.94
CA LEU A 60 18.85 -4.59 -0.99
C LEU A 60 18.46 -3.26 -1.67
N SER A 61 18.72 -3.09 -2.96
CA SER A 61 18.32 -1.88 -3.71
C SER A 61 16.84 -1.86 -4.15
N TYR A 62 16.11 -2.96 -3.95
CA TYR A 62 14.66 -2.98 -4.13
C TYR A 62 13.96 -2.49 -2.86
N SER A 63 13.97 -1.18 -2.62
CA SER A 63 12.94 -0.57 -1.79
C SER A 63 11.65 -0.57 -2.62
N PRO A 64 10.61 -1.35 -2.28
CA PRO A 64 9.31 -1.13 -2.88
C PRO A 64 8.90 0.30 -2.51
N LEU A 65 8.75 1.15 -3.52
CA LEU A 65 7.96 2.38 -3.36
C LEU A 65 6.55 1.91 -3.00
N ALA A 66 6.25 1.93 -1.71
CA ALA A 66 4.90 1.77 -1.21
C ALA A 66 4.11 2.99 -1.69
N TYR A 67 3.57 2.93 -2.91
CA TYR A 67 2.52 3.86 -3.32
C TYR A 67 1.34 3.63 -2.39
N ALA A 68 1.07 4.64 -1.57
CA ALA A 68 0.01 4.64 -0.58
C ALA A 68 -1.32 4.16 -1.20
N GLU A 69 -2.05 3.34 -0.46
CA GLU A 69 -3.33 2.68 -0.78
C GLU A 69 -4.48 3.66 -1.13
N GLN A 70 -4.24 4.97 -1.04
CA GLN A 70 -5.21 6.06 -1.19
C GLN A 70 -5.95 6.12 -2.53
N PRO A 71 -5.33 5.91 -3.72
CA PRO A 71 -6.04 5.97 -4.99
C PRO A 71 -7.15 4.91 -5.11
N THR A 72 -6.97 3.76 -4.44
CA THR A 72 -7.98 2.69 -4.45
C THR A 72 -9.12 2.97 -3.48
N GLU A 73 -8.81 3.51 -2.29
CA GLU A 73 -9.79 3.86 -1.26
C GLU A 73 -10.83 4.87 -1.78
N TYR A 74 -10.37 6.01 -2.30
CA TYR A 74 -11.26 7.09 -2.73
C TYR A 74 -12.06 6.70 -3.98
N ARG A 75 -11.46 5.96 -4.91
CA ARG A 75 -12.18 5.37 -6.05
C ARG A 75 -13.36 4.49 -5.60
N MET A 76 -13.17 3.68 -4.56
CA MET A 76 -14.26 2.84 -4.03
C MET A 76 -15.34 3.67 -3.33
N LYS A 77 -14.96 4.72 -2.59
CA LYS A 77 -15.90 5.62 -1.91
C LYS A 77 -16.82 6.37 -2.88
N VAL A 78 -16.38 6.68 -4.09
CA VAL A 78 -17.23 7.27 -5.13
C VAL A 78 -18.49 6.40 -5.37
N ALA A 79 -18.36 5.08 -5.39
CA ALA A 79 -19.51 4.18 -5.55
C ALA A 79 -20.48 4.25 -4.35
N PHE A 80 -19.98 4.46 -3.14
CA PHE A 80 -20.81 4.65 -1.95
C PHE A 80 -21.59 5.97 -2.01
N LEU A 81 -20.98 7.07 -2.46
CA LEU A 81 -21.67 8.34 -2.64
C LEU A 81 -22.89 8.20 -3.59
N TYR A 82 -22.71 7.49 -4.71
CA TYR A 82 -23.84 7.18 -5.60
C TYR A 82 -24.94 6.39 -4.88
N ASN A 83 -24.56 5.33 -4.17
CA ASN A 83 -25.53 4.50 -3.45
C ASN A 83 -26.27 5.29 -2.38
N PHE A 84 -25.58 6.13 -1.60
CA PHE A 84 -26.21 7.00 -0.62
C PHE A 84 -27.22 7.93 -1.26
N ALA A 85 -26.91 8.47 -2.44
CA ALA A 85 -27.82 9.35 -3.18
C ALA A 85 -29.03 8.61 -3.75
N VAL A 86 -28.87 7.36 -4.19
CA VAL A 86 -29.97 6.52 -4.68
C VAL A 86 -30.90 6.06 -3.56
N TYR A 87 -30.33 5.75 -2.38
CA TYR A 87 -31.05 5.13 -1.28
C TYR A 87 -31.47 6.10 -0.16
N THR A 88 -31.35 7.40 -0.41
CA THR A 88 -31.88 8.46 0.44
C THR A 88 -33.05 9.12 -0.27
N GLU A 89 -34.12 9.36 0.47
CA GLU A 89 -35.27 10.10 -0.02
C GLU A 89 -35.29 11.49 0.62
N TRP A 90 -35.45 12.50 -0.22
CA TRP A 90 -35.60 13.91 0.16
C TRP A 90 -37.08 14.31 0.05
N PRO A 91 -37.61 15.12 0.99
CA PRO A 91 -39.03 15.48 1.02
C PRO A 91 -39.49 16.29 -0.20
N ASP A 92 -38.64 17.18 -0.72
CA ASP A 92 -39.00 18.14 -1.78
C ASP A 92 -38.27 17.89 -3.11
N ARG A 93 -37.92 16.64 -3.42
CA ARG A 93 -37.20 16.32 -4.67
C ARG A 93 -38.15 16.36 -5.88
N HIS A 94 -38.52 17.57 -6.31
CA HIS A 94 -39.35 17.85 -7.49
C HIS A 94 -38.60 17.67 -8.81
N GLY A 95 -37.89 16.56 -8.94
CA GLY A 95 -37.15 16.31 -10.15
C GLY A 95 -36.06 17.33 -10.45
N GLN A 96 -35.26 17.61 -9.43
CA GLN A 96 -34.09 18.47 -9.54
C GLN A 96 -32.84 17.61 -9.55
N ASP A 97 -31.81 18.13 -10.21
CA ASP A 97 -30.46 17.59 -10.15
C ASP A 97 -29.97 17.55 -8.70
N LEU A 98 -29.10 16.58 -8.42
CA LEU A 98 -28.52 16.39 -7.10
C LEU A 98 -27.19 17.13 -7.04
N ASN A 99 -27.14 18.25 -6.31
CA ASN A 99 -25.90 18.93 -5.99
C ASN A 99 -25.16 18.15 -4.89
N LEU A 100 -24.08 17.48 -5.29
CA LEU A 100 -23.11 16.85 -4.42
C LEU A 100 -21.95 17.82 -4.19
N CYS A 101 -21.82 18.29 -2.96
CA CYS A 101 -20.76 19.20 -2.57
C CYS A 101 -19.62 18.47 -1.87
N ILE A 102 -18.40 18.66 -2.34
CA ILE A 102 -17.18 18.21 -1.68
C ILE A 102 -16.64 19.39 -0.87
N TYR A 103 -16.68 19.28 0.46
CA TYR A 103 -16.26 20.34 1.36
C TYR A 103 -14.93 19.99 2.03
N GLY A 104 -13.90 20.81 1.75
CA GLY A 104 -12.51 20.58 2.12
C GLY A 104 -11.62 20.27 0.91
N GLU A 105 -10.42 19.74 1.16
CA GLU A 105 -9.50 19.29 0.12
C GLU A 105 -10.07 18.04 -0.56
N ASP A 106 -10.32 18.11 -1.87
CA ASP A 106 -10.93 17.03 -2.65
C ASP A 106 -9.95 15.87 -2.86
N PRO A 107 -10.20 14.69 -2.24
CA PRO A 107 -9.32 13.55 -2.37
C PRO A 107 -9.67 12.63 -3.56
N PHE A 108 -10.77 12.89 -4.26
CA PHE A 108 -11.27 12.00 -5.31
C PHE A 108 -10.69 12.31 -6.69
N GLY A 109 -10.33 13.57 -6.95
CA GLY A 109 -9.81 14.02 -8.24
C GLY A 109 -10.71 13.61 -9.41
N GLU A 110 -10.12 12.99 -10.44
CA GLU A 110 -10.84 12.57 -11.66
C GLU A 110 -11.93 11.50 -11.41
N HIS A 111 -11.89 10.78 -10.28
CA HIS A 111 -12.84 9.69 -10.01
C HIS A 111 -14.29 10.18 -9.87
N LEU A 112 -14.49 11.45 -9.55
CA LEU A 112 -15.81 12.08 -9.49
C LEU A 112 -16.50 12.19 -10.86
N GLN A 113 -15.74 12.21 -11.97
CA GLN A 113 -16.31 12.29 -13.32
C GLN A 113 -17.26 11.12 -13.62
N HIS A 114 -17.00 9.94 -13.05
CA HIS A 114 -17.87 8.78 -13.19
C HIS A 114 -19.25 8.98 -12.55
N LEU A 115 -19.37 9.84 -11.53
CA LEU A 115 -20.67 10.19 -10.94
C LEU A 115 -21.46 11.14 -11.83
N GLN A 116 -20.79 12.10 -12.47
CA GLN A 116 -21.46 13.08 -13.35
C GLN A 116 -22.10 12.42 -14.58
N GLN A 117 -21.59 11.26 -15.01
CA GLN A 117 -22.18 10.47 -16.09
C GLN A 117 -23.42 9.67 -15.65
N LYS A 118 -23.68 9.57 -14.34
CA LYS A 118 -24.82 8.83 -13.80
C LYS A 118 -25.99 9.76 -13.56
N LYS A 119 -27.18 9.15 -13.57
CA LYS A 119 -28.44 9.80 -13.22
C LYS A 119 -29.11 9.07 -12.07
N ILE A 120 -29.89 9.82 -11.30
CA ILE A 120 -30.75 9.29 -10.24
C ILE A 120 -32.17 9.70 -10.59
N ASN A 121 -33.01 8.71 -10.92
CA ASN A 121 -34.39 8.93 -11.36
C ASN A 121 -34.51 9.90 -12.56
N GLY A 122 -33.52 9.92 -13.45
CA GLY A 122 -33.47 10.80 -14.63
C GLY A 122 -32.77 12.15 -14.41
N TYR A 123 -32.43 12.49 -13.17
CA TYR A 123 -31.76 13.75 -12.81
C TYR A 123 -30.26 13.59 -12.68
N GLU A 124 -29.52 14.64 -13.01
CA GLU A 124 -28.05 14.62 -13.04
C GLU A 124 -27.46 14.78 -11.65
N ILE A 125 -26.19 14.40 -11.52
CA ILE A 125 -25.40 14.62 -10.30
C ILE A 125 -24.42 15.75 -10.62
N ILE A 126 -24.66 16.92 -10.03
CA ILE A 126 -23.83 18.12 -10.20
C ILE A 126 -22.84 18.16 -9.05
N ILE A 127 -21.56 18.18 -9.37
CA ILE A 127 -20.49 18.19 -8.37
C ILE A 127 -20.03 19.63 -8.16
N GLN A 128 -19.97 20.04 -6.89
CA GLN A 128 -19.58 21.39 -6.49
C GLN A 128 -18.48 21.34 -5.42
N HIS A 129 -17.61 22.34 -5.43
CA HIS A 129 -16.51 22.49 -4.45
C HIS A 129 -16.64 23.85 -3.73
N PRO A 130 -17.69 24.02 -2.90
CA PRO A 130 -17.90 25.26 -2.17
C PRO A 130 -16.72 25.53 -1.22
N LYS A 131 -16.30 26.79 -1.16
CA LYS A 131 -15.22 27.24 -0.27
C LYS A 131 -15.75 27.77 1.05
N ASN A 132 -16.97 28.33 1.05
CA ASN A 132 -17.59 28.88 2.23
C ASN A 132 -18.71 27.97 2.72
N ILE A 133 -18.91 27.96 4.03
CA ILE A 133 -19.95 27.14 4.64
C ILE A 133 -21.35 27.56 4.18
N ASN A 134 -21.59 28.86 3.94
CA ASN A 134 -22.88 29.37 3.49
C ASN A 134 -23.30 28.82 2.12
N ASP A 135 -22.34 28.49 1.26
CA ASP A 135 -22.61 27.94 -0.08
C ASP A 135 -23.15 26.50 0.02
N LEU A 136 -22.93 25.82 1.15
CA LEU A 136 -23.40 24.45 1.40
C LEU A 136 -24.92 24.33 1.48
N SER A 137 -25.65 25.43 1.69
CA SER A 137 -27.12 25.39 1.74
C SER A 137 -27.77 25.04 0.41
N ASN A 138 -27.03 25.13 -0.70
CA ASN A 138 -27.50 24.80 -2.04
C ASN A 138 -27.29 23.32 -2.41
N CYS A 139 -26.65 22.56 -1.51
CA CYS A 139 -26.28 21.17 -1.71
C CYS A 139 -27.38 20.24 -1.17
N GLN A 140 -27.70 19.16 -1.89
CA GLN A 140 -28.57 18.09 -1.37
C GLN A 140 -27.74 17.03 -0.64
N MET A 141 -26.46 16.90 -0.97
CA MET A 141 -25.51 16.04 -0.29
C MET A 141 -24.19 16.77 -0.08
N ILE A 142 -23.64 16.69 1.13
CA ILE A 142 -22.32 17.23 1.47
C ILE A 142 -21.43 16.07 1.87
N PHE A 143 -20.33 15.89 1.13
CA PHE A 143 -19.22 15.05 1.55
C PHE A 143 -18.15 15.91 2.24
N ILE A 144 -17.90 15.61 3.50
CA ILE A 144 -16.99 16.33 4.39
C ILE A 144 -15.67 15.55 4.42
N THR A 145 -14.64 16.16 3.85
CA THR A 145 -13.33 15.51 3.74
C THR A 145 -12.59 15.54 5.08
N ARG A 146 -11.54 14.72 5.21
CA ARG A 146 -10.70 14.68 6.42
C ARG A 146 -10.06 16.03 6.76
N SER A 147 -9.82 16.89 5.77
CA SER A 147 -9.07 18.13 5.95
C SER A 147 -9.83 19.19 6.76
N VAL A 148 -11.16 19.09 6.86
CA VAL A 148 -12.02 20.08 7.54
C VAL A 148 -12.76 19.50 8.75
N ILE A 149 -12.37 18.31 9.20
CA ILE A 149 -13.11 17.57 10.24
C ILE A 149 -13.12 18.26 11.62
N ASN A 150 -12.18 19.18 11.85
CA ASN A 150 -12.12 19.94 13.10
C ASN A 150 -13.24 21.00 13.21
N ASN A 151 -13.92 21.33 12.10
CA ASN A 151 -14.98 22.34 12.04
C ASN A 151 -16.35 21.70 11.73
N LEU A 152 -16.60 20.51 12.26
CA LEU A 152 -17.84 19.76 12.01
C LEU A 152 -19.09 20.44 12.57
N ASP A 153 -18.98 21.12 13.71
CA ASP A 153 -20.13 21.69 14.43
C ASP A 153 -20.91 22.70 13.59
N ASP A 154 -20.21 23.55 12.84
CA ASP A 154 -20.85 24.52 11.96
C ASP A 154 -21.61 23.84 10.81
N ILE A 155 -21.07 22.74 10.27
CA ILE A 155 -21.69 21.97 9.18
C ILE A 155 -22.92 21.22 9.68
N ILE A 156 -22.81 20.61 10.86
CA ILE A 156 -23.93 19.93 11.54
C ILE A 156 -25.04 20.95 11.82
N THR A 157 -24.69 22.13 12.32
CA THR A 157 -25.65 23.20 12.59
C THR A 157 -26.34 23.67 11.31
N LEU A 158 -25.60 23.86 10.21
CA LEU A 158 -26.17 24.29 8.93
C LEU A 158 -27.10 23.24 8.30
N SER A 159 -26.78 21.96 8.47
CA SER A 159 -27.56 20.84 7.94
C SER A 159 -28.72 20.43 8.84
N HIS A 160 -28.74 20.91 10.09
CA HIS A 160 -29.86 20.73 11.00
C HIS A 160 -31.12 21.37 10.40
N GLU A 161 -32.23 20.63 10.36
CA GLU A 161 -33.53 21.06 9.83
C GLU A 161 -33.59 21.38 8.33
N LYS A 162 -32.51 21.18 7.57
CA LYS A 162 -32.53 21.24 6.10
C LYS A 162 -32.43 19.83 5.52
N PRO A 163 -33.07 19.54 4.38
CA PRO A 163 -32.97 18.24 3.73
C PRO A 163 -31.63 18.08 3.01
N ILE A 164 -30.53 18.05 3.77
CA ILE A 164 -29.16 17.94 3.28
C ILE A 164 -28.51 16.72 3.91
N LEU A 165 -28.13 15.75 3.08
CA LEU A 165 -27.47 14.53 3.57
C LEU A 165 -26.00 14.83 3.86
N THR A 166 -25.58 14.65 5.11
CA THR A 166 -24.17 14.79 5.49
C THR A 166 -23.45 13.46 5.47
N VAL A 167 -22.30 13.43 4.79
CA VAL A 167 -21.43 12.26 4.67
C VAL A 167 -20.02 12.65 5.08
N ALA A 168 -19.44 12.04 6.12
CA ALA A 168 -18.07 12.33 6.53
C ALA A 168 -17.11 11.17 6.22
N ASP A 169 -15.84 11.50 6.10
CA ASP A 169 -14.75 10.55 5.92
C ASP A 169 -13.81 10.47 7.13
N THR A 170 -14.40 10.40 8.33
CA THR A 170 -13.63 10.28 9.57
C THR A 170 -14.39 9.40 10.57
N PRO A 171 -13.81 8.27 11.01
CA PRO A 171 -14.42 7.39 12.02
C PRO A 171 -14.94 8.14 13.24
N GLY A 172 -16.09 7.71 13.79
CA GLY A 172 -16.68 8.26 15.02
C GLY A 172 -17.55 9.52 14.85
N THR A 173 -17.62 10.12 13.67
CA THR A 173 -18.40 11.37 13.46
C THR A 173 -19.91 11.16 13.41
N ALA A 174 -20.38 9.92 13.20
CA ALA A 174 -21.80 9.60 13.23
C ALA A 174 -22.43 9.85 14.62
N SER A 175 -21.68 9.63 15.70
CA SER A 175 -22.13 9.96 17.07
C SER A 175 -22.14 11.46 17.36
N GLN A 176 -21.48 12.28 16.54
CA GLN A 176 -21.44 13.74 16.68
C GLN A 176 -22.58 14.43 15.93
N GLY A 177 -23.35 13.71 15.11
CA GLY A 177 -24.47 14.27 14.35
C GLY A 177 -24.33 14.14 12.83
N ILE A 178 -23.23 13.59 12.31
CA ILE A 178 -23.15 13.24 10.89
C ILE A 178 -24.08 12.07 10.57
N MET A 179 -24.81 12.18 9.45
CA MET A 179 -25.82 11.18 9.08
C MET A 179 -25.21 9.89 8.55
N LEU A 180 -24.18 10.00 7.70
CA LEU A 180 -23.45 8.84 7.18
C LEU A 180 -21.96 9.04 7.38
N ASN A 181 -21.27 8.08 7.97
CA ASN A 181 -19.83 8.19 8.20
C ASN A 181 -19.09 7.04 7.56
N MET A 182 -18.23 7.32 6.60
CA MET A 182 -17.40 6.32 5.92
C MET A 182 -16.09 6.08 6.67
N ALA A 183 -15.67 4.82 6.70
CA ALA A 183 -14.40 4.40 7.28
C ALA A 183 -13.83 3.22 6.49
N VAL A 184 -12.51 3.04 6.57
CA VAL A 184 -11.86 1.81 6.10
C VAL A 184 -11.63 0.89 7.29
N LYS A 185 -12.13 -0.34 7.21
CA LYS A 185 -11.86 -1.39 8.19
C LYS A 185 -11.43 -2.65 7.46
N GLU A 186 -10.27 -3.19 7.83
CA GLU A 186 -9.71 -4.42 7.22
C GLU A 186 -9.62 -4.35 5.69
N GLY A 187 -9.21 -3.19 5.15
CA GLY A 187 -9.08 -2.96 3.71
C GLY A 187 -10.41 -2.80 2.95
N LYS A 188 -11.55 -2.74 3.64
CA LYS A 188 -12.88 -2.56 3.04
C LYS A 188 -13.49 -1.24 3.46
N ILE A 189 -14.19 -0.60 2.52
CA ILE A 189 -15.05 0.55 2.84
C ILE A 189 -16.25 0.05 3.64
N THR A 190 -16.47 0.70 4.78
CA THR A 190 -17.62 0.49 5.66
C THR A 190 -18.25 1.85 5.96
N PHE A 191 -19.48 1.86 6.48
CA PHE A 191 -20.09 3.10 6.94
C PHE A 191 -21.01 2.90 8.14
N GLU A 192 -21.11 3.92 8.97
CA GLU A 192 -22.10 4.04 10.04
C GLU A 192 -23.23 4.96 9.59
N ALA A 193 -24.44 4.75 10.12
CA ALA A 193 -25.62 5.56 9.79
C ALA A 193 -26.33 6.09 11.03
N ASN A 194 -26.57 7.40 11.10
CA ASN A 194 -27.39 8.03 12.12
C ASN A 194 -28.77 8.38 11.56
N VAL A 195 -29.71 7.45 11.76
CA VAL A 195 -31.07 7.53 11.21
C VAL A 195 -31.88 8.61 11.91
N LEU A 196 -31.63 8.83 13.21
CA LEU A 196 -32.30 9.92 13.94
C LEU A 196 -31.97 11.27 13.34
N THR A 197 -30.69 11.56 13.10
CA THR A 197 -30.30 12.86 12.55
C THR A 197 -30.83 13.03 11.13
N ALA A 198 -30.75 11.99 10.29
CA ALA A 198 -31.33 12.03 8.96
C ALA A 198 -32.84 12.34 9.00
N LYS A 199 -33.58 11.68 9.89
CA LYS A 199 -35.03 11.91 10.06
C LYS A 199 -35.36 13.31 10.56
N LYS A 200 -34.55 13.87 11.48
CA LYS A 200 -34.72 15.25 11.96
C LYS A 200 -34.53 16.29 10.85
N SER A 201 -33.66 16.00 9.89
CA SER A 201 -33.48 16.80 8.67
C SER A 201 -34.51 16.50 7.56
N GLY A 202 -35.54 15.71 7.86
CA GLY A 202 -36.60 15.34 6.91
C GLY A 202 -36.20 14.27 5.90
N LEU A 203 -35.00 13.69 6.01
CA LEU A 203 -34.51 12.65 5.11
C LEU A 203 -34.93 11.26 5.56
N ARG A 204 -35.21 10.38 4.59
CA ARG A 204 -35.48 8.96 4.86
C ARG A 204 -34.40 8.09 4.23
N LEU A 205 -33.62 7.43 5.08
CA LEU A 205 -32.65 6.42 4.65
C LEU A 205 -33.37 5.08 4.45
N SER A 206 -33.25 4.50 3.26
CA SER A 206 -33.92 3.22 2.96
C SER A 206 -33.33 2.06 3.76
N SER A 207 -34.16 1.07 4.08
CA SER A 207 -33.71 -0.17 4.73
C SER A 207 -32.68 -0.94 3.89
N GLN A 208 -32.74 -0.82 2.56
CA GLN A 208 -31.77 -1.43 1.66
C GLN A 208 -30.36 -0.89 1.87
N LEU A 209 -30.21 0.42 2.10
CA LEU A 209 -28.93 1.01 2.48
C LEU A 209 -28.48 0.53 3.86
N LEU A 210 -29.37 0.62 4.86
CA LEU A 210 -29.03 0.35 6.26
C LEU A 210 -28.54 -1.08 6.51
N ARG A 211 -28.92 -2.05 5.67
CA ARG A 211 -28.43 -3.44 5.71
C ARG A 211 -26.92 -3.58 5.52
N PHE A 212 -26.26 -2.58 4.94
CA PHE A 212 -24.81 -2.58 4.74
C PHE A 212 -24.05 -1.70 5.74
N ALA A 213 -24.77 -1.01 6.64
CA ALA A 213 -24.13 -0.20 7.67
C ALA A 213 -23.45 -1.11 8.71
N SER A 214 -22.23 -0.76 9.10
CA SER A 214 -21.51 -1.45 10.19
C SER A 214 -22.13 -1.14 11.55
N LYS A 215 -22.80 0.01 11.68
CA LYS A 215 -23.51 0.46 12.88
C LYS A 215 -24.63 1.42 12.50
N VAL A 216 -25.76 1.33 13.21
CA VAL A 216 -26.91 2.22 13.05
C VAL A 216 -27.24 2.88 14.39
N TYR A 217 -27.31 4.21 14.40
CA TYR A 217 -27.79 5.02 15.53
C TYR A 217 -29.27 5.35 15.28
N GLN A 218 -30.09 5.04 16.27
CA GLN A 218 -31.56 5.12 16.23
C GLN A 218 -32.10 5.85 17.45
#